data_AF-A0A1G8ERJ7-F1
#
_entry.id   AF-A0A1G8ERJ7-F1
#
_cell.length_a   1.000
_cell.length_b   1.000
_cell.length_c   1.000
_cell.angle_alpha   90.00
_cell.angle_beta   90.00
_cell.angle_gamma   90.00
#
_symmetry.space_group_name_H-M   'P 1'
#
loop_
_entity.id
_entity.type
_entity.pdbx_description
1 polymer ?
#
loop_
_entity_poly.entity_id
_entity_poly.type
_entity_poly.pdbx_seq_one_letter_code
_entity_poly.pdbx_strand_id
1 'polypeptide(L)'
;MEAMDDVDESIRHAFCAFYTTGEMSGLRKAIDEYIFSLVYPNALVRGISEMTEIALASQFGAHTIHWDTPYVVHDRMIFGEVFSLIPLESSWCRGYMMLQTEEDAILDFLRDDLRRPLPGFREVNSLLGEMTNLIWGMFKNRYIGDHAPTLNGQIQVPLIVNHQHKYASFGTENPQLCFLYTLTNERSGKSIRLYQRFIFNLTWTPEEFKEVAHDVASLVDTGELELF
;
A
#
# COMPACT_ATOMS: atom_id res chain seq x y z
N MET A 1 -30.03 -2.98 -16.38
CA MET A 1 -29.22 -3.96 -17.14
C MET A 1 -29.00 -3.40 -18.55
N GLU A 2 -28.41 -2.20 -18.68
CA GLU A 2 -28.25 -1.51 -19.98
C GLU A 2 -26.95 -0.67 -20.08
N ALA A 3 -26.12 -0.58 -19.03
CA ALA A 3 -24.96 0.33 -19.05
C ALA A 3 -23.67 -0.28 -19.64
N MET A 4 -23.58 -1.60 -19.77
CA MET A 4 -22.35 -2.30 -20.14
C MET A 4 -22.32 -2.74 -21.61
N ASP A 5 -23.49 -2.92 -22.24
CA ASP A 5 -23.63 -3.47 -23.60
C ASP A 5 -23.26 -2.47 -24.71
N ASP A 6 -23.26 -1.16 -24.42
CA ASP A 6 -22.89 -0.09 -25.37
C ASP A 6 -21.39 0.24 -25.38
N VAL A 7 -20.59 -0.39 -24.52
CA VAL A 7 -19.14 -0.15 -24.46
C VAL A 7 -18.39 -1.32 -25.08
N ASP A 8 -17.60 -1.01 -26.10
CA ASP A 8 -16.75 -1.95 -26.83
C ASP A 8 -15.89 -2.75 -25.84
N GLU A 9 -15.90 -4.08 -25.98
CA GLU A 9 -15.21 -5.04 -25.12
C GLU A 9 -13.73 -4.68 -24.96
N SER A 10 -13.14 -4.11 -26.02
CA SER A 10 -11.73 -3.72 -26.07
C SER A 10 -11.34 -2.61 -25.10
N ILE A 11 -12.28 -1.80 -24.59
CA ILE A 11 -12.01 -0.69 -23.68
C ILE A 11 -12.65 -0.86 -22.30
N ARG A 12 -13.40 -1.94 -22.07
CA ARG A 12 -14.09 -2.20 -20.79
C ARG A 12 -13.13 -2.25 -19.60
N HIS A 13 -11.90 -2.74 -19.80
CA HIS A 13 -10.87 -2.80 -18.77
C HIS A 13 -10.36 -1.41 -18.32
N ALA A 14 -10.61 -0.35 -19.08
CA ALA A 14 -10.21 1.01 -18.74
C ALA A 14 -11.24 1.73 -17.84
N PHE A 15 -12.43 1.15 -17.65
CA PHE A 15 -13.50 1.74 -16.83
C PHE A 15 -13.65 0.97 -15.52
N CYS A 16 -13.68 1.69 -14.39
CA CYS A 16 -13.89 1.08 -13.07
C CYS A 16 -15.36 0.94 -12.68
N ALA A 17 -16.29 1.65 -13.36
CA ALA A 17 -17.72 1.58 -13.10
C ALA A 17 -18.56 2.16 -14.25
N PHE A 18 -19.85 1.81 -14.28
CA PHE A 18 -20.85 2.32 -15.22
C PHE A 18 -22.08 2.85 -14.47
N TYR A 19 -22.69 3.91 -14.98
CA TYR A 19 -23.94 4.47 -14.44
C TYR A 19 -24.79 5.06 -15.56
N THR A 20 -26.10 5.22 -15.31
CA THR A 20 -27.02 5.91 -16.21
C THR A 20 -27.60 7.13 -15.50
N THR A 21 -28.03 8.14 -16.27
CA THR A 21 -28.61 9.37 -15.68
C THR A 21 -29.92 9.13 -14.93
N GLY A 22 -30.62 8.02 -15.22
CA GLY A 22 -31.81 7.57 -14.51
C GLY A 22 -31.54 6.78 -13.22
N GLU A 23 -30.33 6.24 -13.05
CA GLU A 23 -29.95 5.41 -11.90
C GLU A 23 -28.53 5.76 -11.41
N MET A 24 -28.47 6.68 -10.45
CA MET A 24 -27.20 7.21 -9.89
C MET A 24 -26.60 6.34 -8.78
N SER A 25 -27.22 5.21 -8.42
CA SER A 25 -26.73 4.31 -7.36
C SER A 25 -25.35 3.74 -7.71
N GLY A 26 -25.12 3.36 -8.97
CA GLY A 26 -23.84 2.88 -9.49
C GLY A 26 -22.75 3.95 -9.45
N LEU A 27 -23.09 5.20 -9.79
CA LEU A 27 -22.16 6.33 -9.68
C LEU A 27 -21.79 6.58 -8.22
N ARG A 28 -22.77 6.60 -7.31
CA ARG A 28 -22.50 6.84 -5.89
C ARG A 28 -21.58 5.77 -5.31
N LYS A 29 -21.84 4.49 -5.62
CA LYS A 29 -20.97 3.38 -5.22
C LYS A 29 -19.56 3.56 -5.79
N ALA A 30 -19.43 3.93 -7.06
CA ALA A 30 -18.13 4.17 -7.68
C ALA A 30 -17.38 5.37 -7.07
N ILE A 31 -18.11 6.42 -6.69
CA ILE A 31 -17.55 7.57 -5.96
C ILE A 31 -17.01 7.12 -4.61
N ASP A 32 -17.83 6.41 -3.84
CA ASP A 32 -17.49 5.94 -2.50
C ASP A 32 -16.33 4.91 -2.51
N GLU A 33 -16.21 4.10 -3.58
CA GLU A 33 -15.18 3.06 -3.71
C GLU A 33 -13.88 3.55 -4.38
N TYR A 34 -13.96 4.41 -5.39
CA TYR A 34 -12.83 4.75 -6.27
C TYR A 34 -12.40 6.22 -6.26
N ILE A 35 -13.18 7.15 -5.71
CA ILE A 35 -12.74 8.54 -5.57
C ILE A 35 -11.99 8.70 -4.23
N PHE A 36 -10.87 8.00 -4.14
CA PHE A 36 -9.91 8.15 -3.04
C PHE A 36 -9.41 9.60 -2.94
N SER A 37 -9.45 10.38 -4.02
CA SER A 37 -9.01 11.79 -4.04
C SER A 37 -9.82 12.72 -3.14
N LEU A 38 -11.01 12.30 -2.68
CA LEU A 38 -11.78 13.00 -1.64
C LEU A 38 -11.18 12.82 -0.24
N VAL A 39 -10.35 11.80 -0.04
CA VAL A 39 -9.79 11.41 1.26
C VAL A 39 -8.25 11.50 1.27
N TYR A 40 -7.62 11.24 0.13
CA TYR A 40 -6.17 11.10 -0.03
C TYR A 40 -5.63 11.96 -1.17
N PRO A 41 -4.60 12.79 -0.95
CA PRO A 41 -3.95 13.54 -2.02
C PRO A 41 -3.41 12.61 -3.12
N ASN A 42 -3.73 12.89 -4.39
CA ASN A 42 -3.25 12.07 -5.53
C ASN A 42 -1.73 11.91 -5.56
N ALA A 43 -0.99 12.95 -5.16
CA ALA A 43 0.47 12.91 -5.09
C ALA A 43 0.98 11.87 -4.08
N LEU A 44 0.30 11.73 -2.94
CA LEU A 44 0.60 10.71 -1.94
C LEU A 44 0.32 9.30 -2.47
N VAL A 45 -0.86 9.08 -3.05
CA VAL A 45 -1.27 7.77 -3.58
C VAL A 45 -0.30 7.28 -4.66
N ARG A 46 0.05 8.18 -5.59
CA ARG A 46 1.03 7.90 -6.63
C ARG A 46 2.41 7.59 -6.04
N GLY A 47 2.92 8.42 -5.14
CA GLY A 47 4.25 8.18 -4.61
C GLY A 47 4.36 6.95 -3.71
N ILE A 48 3.29 6.56 -3.00
CA ILE A 48 3.23 5.24 -2.33
C ILE A 48 3.33 4.11 -3.35
N SER A 49 2.62 4.21 -4.47
CA SER A 49 2.65 3.20 -5.54
C SER A 49 4.07 3.06 -6.11
N GLU A 50 4.71 4.19 -6.45
CA GLU A 50 6.08 4.25 -6.97
C GLU A 50 7.10 3.62 -5.99
N MET A 51 7.03 4.01 -4.70
CA MET A 51 7.93 3.47 -3.68
C MET A 51 7.75 1.97 -3.50
N THR A 52 6.51 1.50 -3.51
CA THR A 52 6.21 0.09 -3.30
C THR A 52 6.67 -0.72 -4.50
N GLU A 53 6.49 -0.22 -5.72
CA GLU A 53 7.03 -0.84 -6.93
C GLU A 53 8.55 -0.96 -6.87
N ILE A 54 9.27 0.10 -6.47
CA ILE A 54 10.73 0.07 -6.28
C ILE A 54 11.13 -0.99 -5.25
N ALA A 55 10.43 -1.06 -4.11
CA ALA A 55 10.71 -2.05 -3.08
C ALA A 55 10.49 -3.48 -3.60
N LEU A 56 9.37 -3.73 -4.29
CA LEU A 56 9.06 -5.04 -4.86
C LEU A 56 10.07 -5.45 -5.94
N ALA A 57 10.41 -4.53 -6.86
CA ALA A 57 11.41 -4.79 -7.90
C ALA A 57 12.78 -5.13 -7.30
N SER A 58 13.18 -4.46 -6.21
CA SER A 58 14.45 -4.75 -5.53
C SER A 58 14.51 -6.15 -4.90
N GLN A 59 13.37 -6.68 -4.45
CA GLN A 59 13.29 -7.97 -3.76
C GLN A 59 13.02 -9.15 -4.70
N PHE A 60 12.29 -8.91 -5.79
CA PHE A 60 11.86 -9.97 -6.71
C PHE A 60 12.60 -9.96 -8.05
N GLY A 61 13.37 -8.94 -8.44
CA GLY A 61 14.17 -9.00 -9.67
C GLY A 61 13.32 -9.19 -10.94
N ALA A 62 13.54 -10.27 -11.72
CA ALA A 62 12.94 -10.51 -13.04
C ALA A 62 11.47 -11.01 -13.01
N HIS A 63 10.67 -10.51 -12.08
CA HIS A 63 9.23 -10.79 -12.01
C HIS A 63 8.45 -9.59 -12.55
N THR A 64 7.35 -9.85 -13.24
CA THR A 64 6.44 -8.78 -13.65
C THR A 64 5.57 -8.38 -12.47
N ILE A 65 5.55 -7.09 -12.16
CA ILE A 65 4.73 -6.50 -11.11
C ILE A 65 3.59 -5.76 -11.80
N HIS A 66 2.35 -6.18 -11.51
CA HIS A 66 1.14 -5.46 -11.87
C HIS A 66 0.56 -4.81 -10.61
N TRP A 67 0.11 -3.56 -10.72
CA TRP A 67 -0.63 -2.90 -9.65
C TRP A 67 -2.05 -2.58 -10.13
N ASP A 68 -3.02 -2.92 -9.29
CA ASP A 68 -4.41 -2.58 -9.56
C ASP A 68 -4.69 -1.12 -9.17
N THR A 69 -5.83 -0.60 -9.60
CA THR A 69 -6.26 0.76 -9.23
C THR A 69 -6.39 0.86 -7.70
N PRO A 70 -5.73 1.83 -7.04
CA PRO A 70 -5.87 2.05 -5.61
C PRO A 70 -7.34 2.27 -5.22
N TYR A 71 -7.73 1.75 -4.07
CA TYR A 71 -9.13 1.76 -3.62
C TYR A 71 -9.21 2.03 -2.12
N VAL A 72 -10.41 2.39 -1.67
CA VAL A 72 -10.67 2.69 -0.26
C VAL A 72 -11.55 1.61 0.35
N VAL A 73 -11.16 1.11 1.51
CA VAL A 73 -11.93 0.12 2.27
C VAL A 73 -12.45 0.73 3.55
N HIS A 74 -13.76 0.60 3.78
CA HIS A 74 -14.44 1.03 5.00
C HIS A 74 -14.63 -0.13 6.01
N ASP A 75 -14.29 -1.36 5.62
CA ASP A 75 -14.37 -2.53 6.49
C ASP A 75 -13.32 -2.47 7.62
N ARG A 76 -13.73 -2.95 8.79
CA ARG A 76 -12.93 -3.01 10.01
C ARG A 76 -12.15 -4.30 10.12
N MET A 77 -12.53 -5.35 9.40
CA MET A 77 -11.92 -6.67 9.49
C MET A 77 -10.97 -6.88 8.33
N ILE A 78 -9.70 -7.06 8.68
CA ILE A 78 -8.66 -7.43 7.74
C ILE A 78 -8.44 -8.92 7.88
N PHE A 79 -8.93 -9.68 6.91
CA PHE A 79 -8.68 -11.11 6.81
C PHE A 79 -7.33 -11.34 6.13
N GLY A 80 -6.53 -12.25 6.68
CA GLY A 80 -5.21 -12.58 6.13
C GLY A 80 -4.47 -13.59 6.98
N GLU A 81 -3.51 -14.28 6.37
CA GLU A 81 -2.71 -15.29 7.06
C GLU A 81 -1.45 -14.70 7.67
N VAL A 82 -0.72 -13.90 6.87
CA VAL A 82 0.54 -13.27 7.30
C VAL A 82 0.54 -11.82 6.87
N PHE A 83 0.87 -10.94 7.81
CA PHE A 83 1.06 -9.52 7.56
C PHE A 83 2.19 -8.96 8.41
N SER A 84 2.85 -7.94 7.88
CA SER A 84 3.77 -7.08 8.58
C SER A 84 3.12 -5.72 8.80
N LEU A 85 3.37 -5.11 9.96
CA LEU A 85 2.77 -3.86 10.39
C LEU A 85 3.83 -2.94 10.98
N ILE A 86 3.85 -1.68 10.56
CA ILE A 86 4.71 -0.65 11.14
C ILE A 86 3.89 0.62 11.44
N PRO A 87 4.06 1.25 12.62
CA PRO A 87 3.40 2.51 12.92
C PRO A 87 3.98 3.64 12.07
N LEU A 88 3.10 4.56 11.66
CA LEU A 88 3.43 5.80 10.97
C LEU A 88 3.08 6.95 11.91
N GLU A 89 4.00 7.90 12.08
CA GLU A 89 3.75 9.10 12.89
C GLU A 89 4.45 10.32 12.29
N SER A 90 3.67 11.37 12.07
CA SER A 90 4.11 12.69 11.61
C SER A 90 3.17 13.77 12.15
N SER A 91 3.44 15.03 11.81
CA SER A 91 2.54 16.15 12.15
C SER A 91 1.16 16.06 11.48
N TRP A 92 1.08 15.45 10.29
CA TRP A 92 -0.10 15.43 9.43
C TRP A 92 -0.76 14.05 9.33
N CYS A 93 -0.11 12.98 9.78
CA CYS A 93 -0.68 11.65 9.77
C CYS A 93 -0.18 10.78 10.93
N ARG A 94 -1.07 9.95 11.49
CA ARG A 94 -0.72 8.93 12.47
C ARG A 94 -1.57 7.70 12.29
N GLY A 95 -0.93 6.53 12.30
CA GLY A 95 -1.59 5.28 11.99
C GLY A 95 -0.62 4.14 11.72
N TYR A 96 -0.95 3.30 10.75
CA TYR A 96 -0.15 2.12 10.41
C TYR A 96 -0.01 1.94 8.91
N MET A 97 1.15 1.43 8.48
CA MET A 97 1.32 0.78 7.19
C MET A 97 1.34 -0.73 7.40
N MET A 98 0.60 -1.44 6.55
CA MET A 98 0.51 -2.89 6.53
C MET A 98 0.91 -3.43 5.16
N LEU A 99 1.60 -4.56 5.15
CA LEU A 99 1.79 -5.40 3.96
C LEU A 99 1.36 -6.84 4.28
N GLN A 100 0.55 -7.44 3.43
CA GLN A 100 -0.13 -8.72 3.67
C GLN A 100 -0.06 -9.64 2.45
N THR A 101 0.02 -10.95 2.69
CA THR A 101 -0.08 -12.01 1.69
C THR A 101 -0.72 -13.28 2.28
N GLU A 102 -0.98 -14.27 1.42
CA GLU A 102 -1.26 -15.65 1.82
C GLU A 102 0.07 -16.42 1.97
N GLU A 103 0.20 -17.24 3.02
CA GLU A 103 1.49 -17.86 3.38
C GLU A 103 1.89 -18.94 2.37
N ASP A 104 0.97 -19.86 2.09
CA ASP A 104 1.25 -20.97 1.18
C ASP A 104 1.56 -20.47 -0.25
N ALA A 105 0.81 -19.46 -0.71
CA ALA A 105 1.01 -18.87 -2.02
C ALA A 105 2.41 -18.24 -2.18
N ILE A 106 2.87 -17.48 -1.19
CA ILE A 106 4.20 -16.86 -1.25
C ILE A 106 5.32 -17.89 -1.06
N LEU A 107 5.12 -18.92 -0.24
CA LEU A 107 6.07 -20.03 -0.10
C LEU A 107 6.25 -20.78 -1.42
N ASP A 108 5.15 -21.13 -2.08
CA ASP A 108 5.17 -21.82 -3.38
C ASP A 108 5.77 -20.95 -4.49
N PHE A 109 5.58 -19.63 -4.41
CA PHE A 109 6.20 -18.68 -5.32
C PHE A 109 7.71 -18.57 -5.11
N LEU A 110 8.16 -18.51 -3.86
CA LEU A 110 9.59 -18.45 -3.52
C LEU A 110 10.34 -19.75 -3.82
N ARG A 111 9.66 -20.91 -3.77
CA ARG A 111 10.25 -22.22 -4.14
C ARG A 111 10.66 -22.30 -5.60
N ASP A 112 9.95 -21.60 -6.48
CA ASP A 112 10.26 -21.56 -7.91
C ASP A 112 11.51 -20.72 -8.22
N ASP A 113 11.92 -19.84 -7.30
CA ASP A 113 13.20 -19.13 -7.37
C ASP A 113 14.32 -20.05 -6.86
N LEU A 114 14.89 -20.84 -7.79
CA LEU A 114 15.95 -21.84 -7.59
C LEU A 114 17.22 -21.30 -6.90
N ARG A 115 17.30 -19.99 -6.63
CA ARG A 115 18.42 -19.33 -5.95
C ARG A 115 18.28 -19.31 -4.42
N ARG A 116 17.11 -19.64 -3.87
CA ARG A 116 16.86 -19.62 -2.42
C ARG A 116 16.82 -21.04 -1.85
N PRO A 117 17.32 -21.27 -0.61
CA PRO A 117 17.04 -22.51 0.12
C PRO A 117 15.53 -22.70 0.28
N LEU A 118 15.08 -23.95 0.52
CA LEU A 118 13.66 -24.27 0.70
C LEU A 118 13.02 -23.28 1.69
N PRO A 119 12.13 -22.39 1.22
CA PRO A 119 11.59 -21.34 2.05
C PRO A 119 10.59 -21.94 3.04
N GLY A 120 10.65 -21.48 4.29
CA GLY A 120 9.67 -21.70 5.33
C GLY A 120 9.08 -20.38 5.81
N PHE A 121 8.25 -20.46 6.85
CA PHE A 121 7.53 -19.30 7.41
C PHE A 121 8.47 -18.16 7.86
N ARG A 122 9.72 -18.48 8.22
CA ARG A 122 10.70 -17.48 8.67
C ARG A 122 11.16 -16.60 7.52
N GLU A 123 11.37 -17.20 6.35
CA GLU A 123 11.75 -16.49 5.13
C GLU A 123 10.65 -15.54 4.68
N VAL A 124 9.37 -15.95 4.79
CA VAL A 124 8.21 -15.09 4.51
C VAL A 124 8.18 -13.89 5.47
N ASN A 125 8.36 -14.12 6.76
CA ASN A 125 8.38 -13.06 7.76
C ASN A 125 9.52 -12.07 7.53
N SER A 126 10.73 -12.57 7.23
CA SER A 126 11.86 -11.72 6.89
C SER A 126 11.59 -10.89 5.64
N LEU A 127 11.08 -11.51 4.57
CA LEU A 127 10.74 -10.83 3.32
C LEU A 127 9.69 -9.73 3.53
N LEU A 128 8.59 -10.02 4.22
CA LEU A 128 7.56 -9.02 4.53
C LEU A 128 8.11 -7.90 5.40
N GLY A 129 8.94 -8.22 6.40
CA GLY A 129 9.57 -7.24 7.28
C GLY A 129 10.53 -6.32 6.53
N GLU A 130 11.38 -6.88 5.67
CA GLU A 130 12.30 -6.13 4.81
C GLU A 130 11.55 -5.20 3.86
N MET A 131 10.54 -5.71 3.14
CA MET A 131 9.71 -4.89 2.25
C MET A 131 9.01 -3.76 3.01
N THR A 132 8.42 -4.07 4.17
CA THR A 132 7.75 -3.06 5.00
C THR A 132 8.74 -1.98 5.45
N ASN A 133 9.94 -2.36 5.88
CA ASN A 133 10.96 -1.41 6.31
C ASN A 133 11.50 -0.55 5.16
N LEU A 134 11.70 -1.13 3.98
CA LEU A 134 12.13 -0.40 2.79
C LEU A 134 11.11 0.64 2.36
N ILE A 135 9.83 0.24 2.25
CA ILE A 135 8.75 1.16 1.89
C ILE A 135 8.61 2.25 2.94
N TRP A 136 8.67 1.90 4.24
CA TRP A 136 8.60 2.86 5.32
C TRP A 136 9.76 3.86 5.28
N GLY A 137 10.99 3.39 5.06
CA GLY A 137 12.17 4.27 4.95
C GLY A 137 12.02 5.27 3.81
N MET A 138 11.58 4.81 2.64
CA MET A 138 11.27 5.69 1.50
C MET A 138 10.16 6.69 1.86
N PHE A 139 9.05 6.22 2.42
CA PHE A 139 7.90 7.04 2.82
C PHE A 139 8.32 8.14 3.80
N LYS A 140 9.07 7.76 4.85
CA LYS A 140 9.60 8.69 5.85
C LYS A 140 10.48 9.75 5.20
N ASN A 141 11.42 9.34 4.35
CA ASN A 141 12.36 10.25 3.70
C ASN A 141 11.67 11.25 2.76
N ARG A 142 10.57 10.86 2.10
CA ARG A 142 9.85 11.72 1.16
C ARG A 142 8.79 12.60 1.82
N TYR A 143 8.15 12.17 2.91
CA TYR A 143 6.94 12.84 3.42
C TYR A 143 6.97 13.24 4.90
N ILE A 144 7.95 12.78 5.66
CA ILE A 144 8.05 13.08 7.11
C ILE A 144 9.33 13.85 7.41
N GLY A 145 10.46 13.44 6.81
CA GLY A 145 11.78 13.99 7.11
C GLY A 145 12.26 13.63 8.53
N ASP A 146 13.31 14.30 8.98
CA ASP A 146 13.94 14.03 10.29
C ASP A 146 13.33 14.81 11.46
N HIS A 147 12.48 15.80 11.18
CA HIS A 147 11.88 16.69 12.17
C HIS A 147 10.45 16.24 12.55
N ALA A 148 10.27 14.96 12.86
CA ALA A 148 8.98 14.49 13.38
C ALA A 148 8.77 15.08 14.80
N PRO A 149 7.74 15.90 15.04
CA PRO A 149 7.45 16.36 16.38
C PRO A 149 7.06 15.14 17.24
N THR A 150 7.76 14.93 18.35
CA THR A 150 7.30 14.04 19.42
C THR A 150 6.02 14.63 20.01
N LEU A 151 4.87 14.20 19.51
CA LEU A 151 3.57 14.60 20.03
C LEU A 151 3.33 13.90 21.37
N ASN A 152 3.61 14.61 22.46
CA ASN A 152 3.36 14.17 23.82
C ASN A 152 1.84 14.03 24.08
N GLY A 153 1.39 12.83 24.46
CA GLY A 153 -0.01 12.52 24.77
C GLY A 153 -0.67 11.60 23.73
N GLN A 154 -0.22 10.35 23.65
CA GLN A 154 -0.68 9.39 22.64
C GLN A 154 -1.96 8.67 23.09
N ILE A 155 -3.09 8.99 22.45
CA ILE A 155 -4.23 8.07 22.41
C ILE A 155 -3.84 6.92 21.49
N GLN A 156 -3.73 5.72 22.04
CA GLN A 156 -3.56 4.49 21.28
C GLN A 156 -4.93 3.83 21.10
N VAL A 157 -5.24 3.42 19.87
CA VAL A 157 -6.42 2.60 19.57
C VAL A 157 -5.98 1.13 19.63
N PRO A 158 -6.76 0.24 20.26
CA PRO A 158 -6.40 -1.17 20.35
C PRO A 158 -6.37 -1.84 18.97
N LEU A 159 -5.29 -2.57 18.70
CA LEU A 159 -5.21 -3.53 17.60
C LEU A 159 -5.73 -4.88 18.11
N ILE A 160 -6.82 -5.37 17.51
CA ILE A 160 -7.38 -6.69 17.83
C ILE A 160 -6.87 -7.67 16.78
N VAL A 161 -6.18 -8.72 17.19
CA VAL A 161 -5.77 -9.84 16.32
C VAL A 161 -6.49 -11.10 16.79
N ASN A 162 -7.32 -11.66 15.92
CA ASN A 162 -8.00 -12.91 16.17
C ASN A 162 -7.33 -14.03 15.36
N HIS A 163 -6.45 -14.77 16.02
CA HIS A 163 -5.72 -15.86 15.38
C HIS A 163 -6.63 -17.02 14.96
N GLN A 164 -7.70 -17.29 15.70
CA GLN A 164 -8.63 -18.39 15.39
C GLN A 164 -9.42 -18.10 14.11
N HIS A 165 -9.84 -16.85 13.92
CA HIS A 165 -10.64 -16.42 12.78
C HIS A 165 -9.81 -15.69 11.71
N LYS A 166 -8.48 -15.67 11.84
CA LYS A 166 -7.50 -15.08 10.90
C LYS A 166 -7.85 -13.65 10.48
N TYR A 167 -8.21 -12.79 11.45
CA TYR A 167 -8.47 -11.37 11.17
C TYR A 167 -7.77 -10.41 12.13
N ALA A 168 -7.52 -9.19 11.67
CA ALA A 168 -7.09 -8.05 12.47
C ALA A 168 -8.10 -6.89 12.36
N SER A 169 -8.18 -6.03 13.39
CA SER A 169 -8.99 -4.81 13.37
C SER A 169 -8.31 -3.66 14.11
N PHE A 170 -8.42 -2.45 13.54
CA PHE A 170 -7.72 -1.24 13.98
C PHE A 170 -8.61 -0.26 14.77
N GLY A 171 -9.80 -0.71 15.18
CA GLY A 171 -10.68 0.04 16.08
C GLY A 171 -11.19 1.38 15.56
N THR A 172 -11.16 1.61 14.25
CA THR A 172 -11.63 2.86 13.61
C THR A 172 -12.61 2.58 12.47
N GLU A 173 -13.40 3.59 12.13
CA GLU A 173 -14.24 3.64 10.92
C GLU A 173 -13.60 4.45 9.79
N ASN A 174 -12.39 4.99 10.02
CA ASN A 174 -11.70 5.77 9.01
C ASN A 174 -11.45 4.90 7.76
N PRO A 175 -11.74 5.42 6.56
CA PRO A 175 -11.45 4.71 5.34
C PRO A 175 -9.96 4.39 5.23
N GLN A 176 -9.62 3.21 4.71
CA GLN A 176 -8.25 2.72 4.58
C GLN A 176 -7.82 2.79 3.12
N LEU A 177 -6.69 3.42 2.84
CA LEU A 177 -6.11 3.43 1.51
C LEU A 177 -5.46 2.07 1.23
N CYS A 178 -5.92 1.39 0.18
CA CYS A 178 -5.50 0.05 -0.16
C CYS A 178 -4.88 -0.01 -1.55
N PHE A 179 -3.85 -0.83 -1.67
CA PHE A 179 -3.19 -1.18 -2.92
C PHE A 179 -3.12 -2.70 -3.04
N LEU A 180 -3.30 -3.20 -4.25
CA LEU A 180 -3.17 -4.60 -4.58
C LEU A 180 -2.12 -4.75 -5.68
N TYR A 181 -1.11 -5.56 -5.39
CA TYR A 181 -0.04 -5.90 -6.30
C TYR A 181 -0.15 -7.37 -6.67
N THR A 182 -0.03 -7.67 -7.95
CA THR A 182 0.08 -9.04 -8.46
C THR A 182 1.48 -9.23 -9.00
N LEU A 183 2.25 -10.14 -8.40
CA LEU A 183 3.58 -10.49 -8.86
C LEU A 183 3.50 -11.80 -9.63
N THR A 184 4.01 -11.81 -10.85
CA THR A 184 4.02 -12.99 -11.72
C THR A 184 5.45 -13.43 -12.01
N ASN A 185 5.73 -14.71 -11.79
CA ASN A 185 6.97 -15.34 -12.19
C ASN A 185 6.90 -15.69 -13.68
N GLU A 186 7.65 -14.98 -14.51
CA GLU A 186 7.67 -15.18 -15.97
C GLU A 186 8.10 -16.59 -16.39
N ARG A 187 8.87 -17.31 -15.56
CA ARG A 187 9.32 -18.66 -15.86
C ARG A 187 8.25 -19.71 -15.57
N SER A 188 7.58 -19.61 -14.42
CA SER A 188 6.60 -20.62 -13.99
C SER A 188 5.15 -20.24 -14.29
N GLY A 189 4.89 -18.97 -14.63
CA GLY A 189 3.55 -18.41 -14.81
C GLY A 189 2.74 -18.30 -13.51
N LYS A 190 3.32 -18.62 -12.35
CA LYS A 190 2.65 -18.49 -11.06
C LYS A 190 2.57 -17.03 -10.64
N SER A 191 1.49 -16.67 -9.95
CA SER A 191 1.28 -15.33 -9.43
C SER A 191 0.89 -15.33 -7.96
N ILE A 192 1.30 -14.28 -7.24
CA ILE A 192 0.89 -14.01 -5.87
C ILE A 192 0.28 -12.61 -5.76
N ARG A 193 -0.54 -12.42 -4.72
CA ARG A 193 -1.15 -11.12 -4.40
C ARG A 193 -0.58 -10.56 -3.12
N LEU A 194 -0.08 -9.33 -3.18
CA LEU A 194 0.32 -8.55 -2.02
C LEU A 194 -0.68 -7.41 -1.81
N TYR A 195 -1.20 -7.32 -0.61
CA TYR A 195 -2.09 -6.24 -0.19
C TYR A 195 -1.33 -5.27 0.69
N GLN A 196 -1.31 -4.00 0.31
CA GLN A 196 -0.77 -2.94 1.13
C GLN A 196 -1.90 -2.04 1.62
N ARG A 197 -1.85 -1.65 2.90
CA ARG A 197 -2.82 -0.72 3.48
C ARG A 197 -2.14 0.39 4.25
N PHE A 198 -2.66 1.60 4.10
CA PHE A 198 -2.37 2.74 4.96
C PHE A 198 -3.61 3.08 5.78
N ILE A 199 -3.47 2.99 7.10
CA ILE A 199 -4.55 3.05 8.07
C ILE A 199 -4.29 4.25 8.98
N PHE A 200 -4.75 5.44 8.59
CA PHE A 200 -4.58 6.68 9.37
C PHE A 200 -5.71 6.83 10.39
N ASN A 201 -5.69 5.97 11.41
CA ASN A 201 -6.75 5.86 12.41
C ASN A 201 -6.62 6.83 13.60
N LEU A 202 -5.49 7.54 13.72
CA LEU A 202 -5.20 8.38 14.88
C LEU A 202 -5.14 9.88 14.52
N THR A 203 -4.46 10.21 13.42
CA THR A 203 -4.38 11.58 12.89
C THR A 203 -4.39 11.51 11.37
N TRP A 204 -5.18 12.37 10.72
CA TRP A 204 -5.18 12.52 9.28
C TRP A 204 -5.55 13.96 8.91
N THR A 205 -4.56 14.73 8.47
CA THR A 205 -4.70 16.14 8.06
C THR A 205 -4.09 16.29 6.66
N PRO A 206 -4.80 15.87 5.60
CA PRO A 206 -4.27 15.86 4.23
C PRO A 206 -3.91 17.26 3.72
N GLU A 207 -4.45 18.32 4.30
CA GLU A 207 -4.13 19.71 3.95
C GLU A 207 -2.71 20.11 4.36
N GLU A 208 -2.13 19.43 5.36
CA GLU A 208 -0.77 19.65 5.83
C GLU A 208 0.26 18.77 5.08
N PHE A 209 -0.20 17.84 4.24
CA PHE A 209 0.66 16.98 3.43
C PHE A 209 1.52 17.79 2.46
N LYS A 210 2.83 17.60 2.54
CA LYS A 210 3.82 18.18 1.63
C LYS A 210 4.95 17.17 1.38
N GLU A 211 5.46 17.15 0.15
CA GLU A 211 6.71 16.43 -0.12
C GLU A 211 7.87 17.19 0.53
N VAL A 212 8.76 16.46 1.20
CA VAL A 212 10.01 17.01 1.70
C VAL A 212 10.85 17.35 0.48
N ALA A 213 11.06 18.65 0.26
CA ALA A 213 11.98 19.11 -0.76
C ALA A 213 13.40 18.74 -0.33
N HIS A 214 13.97 17.70 -0.94
CA HIS A 214 15.42 17.50 -0.94
C HIS A 214 15.99 18.52 -1.92
N ASP A 215 16.25 19.73 -1.42
CA ASP A 215 16.84 20.78 -2.24
C ASP A 215 18.27 20.36 -2.59
N VAL A 216 18.48 19.85 -3.80
CA VAL A 216 19.81 19.46 -4.30
C VAL A 216 20.80 20.62 -4.18
N ALA A 217 20.31 21.87 -4.19
CA ALA A 217 21.12 23.06 -3.95
C ALA A 217 21.72 23.12 -2.52
N SER A 218 21.01 22.61 -1.52
CA SER A 218 21.49 22.58 -0.12
C SER A 218 22.61 21.57 0.11
N LEU A 219 22.65 20.47 -0.66
CA LEU A 219 23.74 19.49 -0.66
C LEU A 219 25.02 20.00 -1.35
N VAL A 220 24.88 20.96 -2.26
CA VAL A 220 26.01 21.67 -2.87
C VAL A 220 26.62 22.68 -1.88
N ASP A 221 25.79 23.33 -1.06
CA ASP A 221 26.23 24.28 -0.04
C ASP A 221 26.87 23.61 1.20
N THR A 222 26.54 22.34 1.51
CA THR A 222 27.17 21.58 2.60
C THR A 222 28.49 20.90 2.21
N GLY A 223 28.86 20.91 0.93
CA GLY A 223 30.16 20.41 0.45
C GLY A 223 30.31 18.88 0.47
N GLU A 224 29.23 18.11 0.57
CA GLU A 224 29.29 16.63 0.66
C GLU A 224 29.28 15.91 -0.70
N LEU A 225 29.58 16.62 -1.79
CA LEU A 225 29.81 16.02 -3.11
C LEU A 225 31.32 15.78 -3.33
N GLU A 226 31.87 14.69 -2.77
CA GLU A 226 33.07 14.10 -3.34
C GLU A 226 32.68 13.26 -4.56
N LEU A 227 32.95 13.80 -5.74
CA LEU A 227 32.86 13.08 -7.01
C LEU A 227 33.94 11.99 -7.03
N PHE A 228 33.52 10.72 -7.08
CA PHE A 228 34.37 9.58 -7.45
C PHE A 228 34.01 9.10 -8.86
#